data_AF-A0A917T063-F1
#
_entry.id   AF-A0A917T063-F1
#
_cell.length_a   1.000
_cell.length_b   1.000
_cell.length_c   1.000
_cell.angle_alpha   90.00
_cell.angle_beta   90.00
_cell.angle_gamma   90.00
#
_symmetry.space_group_name_H-M   'P 1'
#
loop_
_entity.id
_entity.type
_entity.pdbx_description
1 polymer ?
#
loop_
_entity_poly.entity_id
_entity_poly.type
_entity_poly.pdbx_seq_one_letter_code
_entity_poly.pdbx_strand_id
1 'polypeptide(L)'
;MGTVERGRAGRRVVRGPGVPGVGVPRVGGSAVRILEPGVGRPDEPHRAVDPGPRPPSAPSARTSTPPTPGSGTASRGATAGTTAAGTLPETRATAGTALGTGSPGRFGTPAAPIEVAVTGMVLIDRAGAAVLCRPYVDGGGAIVGGPPNPTPRCDRPIPLTGLHADHLAGASHNADHRWARTHLVGRWDGRGLAVEQQGPPTADDVPERDVDTEVPCRPPAGGWTRGATQELPGIDRIAAAVGPAFGALALGYPEGHSTGSDGDLSDAVQVVVVGTTGDVAPARAAARSVFAGNLCVVRAAHTDREIQRQHAALRSALEDRWQALGVWAFGSRQVPLGTPSSSIEVDVDTPQLEAVLSRIPGPPVTVHAWLAPVG
;
A
#
# COMPACT_ATOMS: atom_id res chain seq x y z
N MET A 1 -13.19 59.16 68.99
CA MET A 1 -13.31 60.09 67.85
C MET A 1 -12.40 59.59 66.74
N GLY A 2 -12.93 59.40 65.52
CA GLY A 2 -12.13 59.28 64.30
C GLY A 2 -11.91 57.88 63.74
N THR A 3 -12.91 57.35 63.04
CA THR A 3 -12.83 56.24 62.09
C THR A 3 -11.99 56.63 60.87
N VAL A 4 -11.08 55.78 60.39
CA VAL A 4 -10.58 55.83 59.01
C VAL A 4 -10.47 54.42 58.45
N GLU A 5 -11.28 54.20 57.42
CA GLU A 5 -11.35 53.07 56.50
C GLU A 5 -10.62 53.43 55.19
N ARG A 6 -10.30 52.41 54.37
CA ARG A 6 -9.79 52.43 52.97
C ARG A 6 -8.25 52.48 52.82
N GLY A 7 -7.62 51.76 51.87
CA GLY A 7 -8.16 51.08 50.70
C GLY A 7 -7.23 50.00 50.15
N ARG A 8 -7.89 49.05 49.46
CA ARG A 8 -7.34 47.85 48.82
C ARG A 8 -6.88 48.25 47.40
N ALA A 9 -5.58 48.20 47.12
CA ALA A 9 -5.05 48.42 45.77
C ALA A 9 -5.20 47.13 44.93
N GLY A 10 -6.14 47.16 43.97
CA GLY A 10 -6.28 46.13 42.95
C GLY A 10 -5.20 46.28 41.87
N ARG A 11 -4.42 45.22 41.64
CA ARG A 11 -3.52 45.11 40.49
C ARG A 11 -4.35 44.87 39.23
N ARG A 12 -4.37 45.86 38.34
CA ARG A 12 -4.92 45.79 36.98
C ARG A 12 -3.91 45.04 36.10
N VAL A 13 -4.27 43.84 35.66
CA VAL A 13 -3.54 43.12 34.60
C VAL A 13 -3.99 43.73 33.27
N VAL A 14 -3.10 44.49 32.62
CA VAL A 14 -3.30 44.99 31.26
C VAL A 14 -2.99 43.83 30.31
N ARG A 15 -4.03 43.27 29.67
CA ARG A 15 -3.87 42.34 28.52
C ARG A 15 -3.51 43.18 27.30
N GLY A 16 -2.31 42.95 26.76
CA GLY A 16 -1.91 43.48 25.45
C GLY A 16 -2.62 42.74 24.30
N PRO A 17 -2.74 43.37 23.12
CA PRO A 17 -3.39 42.77 21.96
C PRO A 17 -2.56 41.57 21.46
N GLY A 18 -3.22 40.41 21.37
CA GLY A 18 -2.63 39.16 20.90
C GLY A 18 -2.21 39.25 19.44
N VAL A 19 -0.97 38.85 19.19
CA VAL A 19 -0.44 38.57 17.85
C VAL A 19 -1.15 37.31 17.32
N PRO A 20 -1.71 37.32 16.09
CA PRO A 20 -2.28 36.13 15.50
C PRO A 20 -1.17 35.12 15.23
N GLY A 21 -1.25 33.97 15.92
CA GLY A 21 -0.36 32.83 15.69
C GLY A 21 -0.61 32.25 14.30
N VAL A 22 0.45 32.19 13.50
CA VAL A 22 0.49 31.45 12.24
C VAL A 22 0.33 29.97 12.57
N GLY A 23 -0.87 29.44 12.37
CA GLY A 23 -1.15 28.02 12.50
C GLY A 23 -0.43 27.25 11.41
N VAL A 24 0.47 26.36 11.80
CA VAL A 24 1.02 25.34 10.90
C VAL A 24 -0.08 24.31 10.66
N PRO A 25 -0.48 24.04 9.41
CA PRO A 25 -1.45 22.99 9.13
C PRO A 25 -0.83 21.62 9.46
N ARG A 26 -1.47 20.89 10.38
CA ARG A 26 -1.21 19.46 10.56
C ARG A 26 -1.83 18.72 9.39
N VAL A 27 -0.99 18.29 8.45
CA VAL A 27 -1.39 17.38 7.37
C VAL A 27 -1.55 15.98 7.98
N GLY A 28 -2.79 15.55 8.16
CA GLY A 28 -3.11 14.17 8.55
C GLY A 28 -2.93 13.27 7.32
N GLY A 29 -1.91 12.41 7.33
CA GLY A 29 -1.73 11.42 6.29
C GLY A 29 -2.77 10.31 6.40
N SER A 30 -3.61 10.15 5.39
CA SER A 30 -4.58 9.05 5.27
C SER A 30 -3.85 7.72 5.04
N ALA A 31 -3.94 6.80 6.00
CA ALA A 31 -3.40 5.45 5.86
C ALA A 31 -4.55 4.47 5.55
N VAL A 32 -4.76 4.16 4.26
CA VAL A 32 -5.58 3.00 3.87
C VAL A 32 -4.82 1.73 4.25
N ARG A 33 -5.43 0.92 5.11
CA ARG A 33 -4.88 -0.35 5.59
C ARG A 33 -5.29 -1.47 4.64
N ILE A 34 -4.32 -2.02 3.90
CA ILE A 34 -4.50 -3.30 3.21
C ILE A 34 -4.40 -4.38 4.26
N LEU A 35 -5.47 -5.18 4.42
CA LEU A 35 -5.42 -6.37 5.24
C LEU A 35 -4.76 -7.46 4.39
N GLU A 36 -3.49 -7.73 4.64
CA GLU A 36 -2.84 -8.89 4.04
C GLU A 36 -3.55 -10.16 4.54
N PRO A 37 -4.07 -11.03 3.66
CA PRO A 37 -4.57 -12.32 4.10
C PRO A 37 -3.41 -13.05 4.78
N GLY A 38 -3.65 -13.53 6.01
CA GLY A 38 -2.64 -14.21 6.80
C GLY A 38 -1.98 -15.31 5.97
N VAL A 39 -0.74 -15.09 5.55
CA VAL A 39 0.07 -16.10 4.90
C VAL A 39 0.29 -17.19 5.95
N GLY A 40 -0.43 -18.29 5.83
CA GLY A 40 -0.14 -19.50 6.60
C GLY A 40 1.33 -19.85 6.41
N ARG A 41 2.09 -19.86 7.52
CA ARG A 41 3.49 -20.29 7.51
C ARG A 41 3.58 -21.67 6.85
N PRO A 42 4.39 -21.85 5.79
CA PRO A 42 4.74 -23.17 5.33
C PRO A 42 5.74 -23.77 6.33
N ASP A 43 5.36 -24.93 6.88
CA ASP A 43 6.23 -25.92 7.52
C ASP A 43 7.17 -25.43 8.63
N GLU A 44 6.61 -25.26 9.83
CA GLU A 44 7.39 -25.41 11.07
C GLU A 44 7.37 -26.90 11.45
N PRO A 45 8.51 -27.63 11.39
CA PRO A 45 8.52 -29.05 11.72
C PRO A 45 8.17 -29.23 13.20
N HIS A 46 7.09 -29.99 13.45
CA HIS A 46 6.70 -30.41 14.79
C HIS A 46 7.90 -31.02 15.52
N ARG A 47 8.35 -30.33 16.56
CA ARG A 47 9.27 -30.85 17.56
C ARG A 47 8.62 -32.10 18.18
N ALA A 48 9.26 -33.25 17.99
CA ALA A 48 8.81 -34.53 18.49
C ALA A 48 8.55 -34.45 20.01
N VAL A 49 7.28 -34.68 20.38
CA VAL A 49 6.91 -35.00 21.75
C VAL A 49 7.31 -36.46 21.99
N ASP A 50 8.06 -36.65 23.06
CA ASP A 50 8.55 -37.93 23.57
C ASP A 50 7.39 -38.92 23.79
N PRO A 51 7.36 -40.09 23.12
CA PRO A 51 6.30 -41.06 23.34
C PRO A 51 6.57 -41.84 24.63
N GLY A 52 5.77 -41.56 25.66
CA GLY A 52 5.66 -42.40 26.85
C GLY A 52 5.35 -43.88 26.53
N PRO A 53 5.53 -44.77 27.52
CA PRO A 53 5.69 -46.21 27.30
C PRO A 53 4.46 -46.86 26.64
N ARG A 54 4.72 -47.65 25.60
CA ARG A 54 3.71 -48.45 24.88
C ARG A 54 3.09 -49.53 25.78
N PRO A 55 1.76 -49.74 25.73
CA PRO A 55 1.13 -50.95 26.25
C PRO A 55 1.40 -52.16 25.33
N PRO A 56 1.32 -53.40 25.87
CA PRO A 56 1.71 -54.62 25.16
C PRO A 56 0.76 -54.97 24.00
N SER A 57 1.36 -55.47 22.92
CA SER A 57 0.71 -55.88 21.68
C SER A 57 -0.11 -57.17 21.84
N ALA A 58 -1.34 -57.17 21.31
CA ALA A 58 -2.14 -58.38 21.10
C ALA A 58 -1.83 -59.01 19.73
N PRO A 59 -2.02 -60.34 19.56
CA PRO A 59 -1.47 -61.10 18.44
C PRO A 59 -2.28 -61.01 17.14
N SER A 60 -1.54 -61.13 16.04
CA SER A 60 -2.01 -61.21 14.66
C SER A 60 -2.94 -62.40 14.38
N ALA A 61 -3.95 -62.18 13.56
CA ALA A 61 -4.63 -63.23 12.81
C ALA A 61 -4.50 -62.97 11.29
N ARG A 62 -3.91 -63.97 10.61
CA ARG A 62 -3.95 -64.21 9.15
C ARG A 62 -5.42 -64.37 8.72
N THR A 63 -5.88 -64.11 7.51
CA THR A 63 -5.62 -64.73 6.18
C THR A 63 -6.76 -64.10 5.30
N SER A 64 -6.62 -63.66 4.05
CA SER A 64 -6.56 -64.45 2.80
C SER A 64 -6.77 -63.49 1.61
N THR A 65 -6.02 -63.68 0.53
CA THR A 65 -6.29 -63.22 -0.85
C THR A 65 -6.94 -64.39 -1.66
N PRO A 66 -7.30 -64.25 -2.95
CA PRO A 66 -8.08 -63.25 -3.71
C PRO A 66 -9.27 -63.95 -4.46
N PRO A 67 -10.02 -63.33 -5.41
CA PRO A 67 -9.56 -63.28 -6.82
C PRO A 67 -10.05 -62.07 -7.68
N THR A 68 -9.29 -61.77 -8.74
CA THR A 68 -9.69 -61.14 -10.03
C THR A 68 -9.98 -62.31 -11.02
N PRO A 69 -10.72 -62.22 -12.17
CA PRO A 69 -10.96 -61.05 -13.04
C PRO A 69 -12.35 -60.95 -13.71
N GLY A 70 -12.60 -59.88 -14.46
CA GLY A 70 -13.79 -59.74 -15.30
C GLY A 70 -13.62 -58.70 -16.41
N SER A 71 -13.23 -59.17 -17.60
CA SER A 71 -13.25 -58.43 -18.86
C SER A 71 -14.70 -58.22 -19.33
N GLY A 72 -15.01 -57.02 -19.82
CA GLY A 72 -16.30 -56.69 -20.43
C GLY A 72 -16.13 -55.80 -21.66
N THR A 73 -16.32 -56.40 -22.83
CA THR A 73 -16.34 -55.79 -24.16
C THR A 73 -17.65 -55.04 -24.49
N ALA A 74 -17.49 -53.92 -25.18
CA ALA A 74 -18.33 -53.35 -26.25
C ALA A 74 -19.84 -53.08 -26.03
N SER A 75 -20.25 -51.84 -26.33
CA SER A 75 -21.30 -51.60 -27.34
C SER A 75 -21.28 -50.18 -27.89
N ARG A 76 -21.39 -50.13 -29.22
CA ARG A 76 -21.63 -48.96 -30.06
C ARG A 76 -23.08 -48.47 -29.86
N GLY A 77 -23.28 -47.17 -29.96
CA GLY A 77 -24.60 -46.55 -30.10
C GLY A 77 -24.43 -45.17 -30.73
N ALA A 78 -24.47 -45.10 -32.05
CA ALA A 78 -24.60 -43.87 -32.80
C ALA A 78 -26.08 -43.53 -32.94
N THR A 79 -26.46 -42.29 -32.64
CA THR A 79 -27.65 -41.67 -33.22
C THR A 79 -27.33 -40.22 -33.55
N ALA A 80 -27.59 -39.90 -34.81
CA ALA A 80 -27.50 -38.60 -35.44
C ALA A 80 -28.47 -37.61 -34.81
N GLY A 81 -28.04 -36.34 -34.74
CA GLY A 81 -28.86 -35.20 -34.36
C GLY A 81 -28.36 -33.96 -35.08
N THR A 82 -28.80 -33.82 -36.33
CA THR A 82 -28.61 -32.64 -37.18
C THR A 82 -29.41 -31.47 -36.61
N THR A 83 -28.74 -30.39 -36.19
CA THR A 83 -29.37 -29.07 -36.09
C THR A 83 -28.42 -27.96 -36.54
N ALA A 84 -28.77 -27.41 -37.71
CA ALA A 84 -28.68 -26.01 -38.10
C ALA A 84 -27.40 -25.22 -37.77
N ALA A 85 -26.59 -25.04 -38.81
CA ALA A 85 -25.65 -23.93 -38.94
C ALA A 85 -26.43 -22.60 -38.99
N GLY A 86 -26.46 -21.89 -37.87
CA GLY A 86 -26.77 -20.48 -37.81
C GLY A 86 -25.47 -19.68 -37.85
N THR A 87 -25.15 -19.13 -39.01
CA THR A 87 -24.03 -18.21 -39.21
C THR A 87 -24.28 -16.93 -38.41
N LEU A 88 -23.60 -16.77 -37.27
CA LEU A 88 -23.48 -15.48 -36.59
C LEU A 88 -22.23 -14.77 -37.10
N PRO A 89 -22.30 -13.47 -37.42
CA PRO A 89 -21.16 -12.72 -37.91
C PRO A 89 -20.08 -12.70 -36.82
N GLU A 90 -18.88 -13.07 -37.25
CA GLU A 90 -17.63 -12.96 -36.51
C GLU A 90 -17.36 -11.48 -36.25
N THR A 91 -17.88 -10.96 -35.13
CA THR A 91 -17.48 -9.65 -34.62
C THR A 91 -16.03 -9.77 -34.19
N ARG A 92 -15.15 -9.45 -35.12
CA ARG A 92 -13.72 -9.22 -34.90
C ARG A 92 -13.63 -8.19 -33.76
N ALA A 93 -13.40 -8.68 -32.54
CA ALA A 93 -13.04 -7.83 -31.42
C ALA A 93 -11.67 -7.25 -31.77
N THR A 94 -11.69 -6.04 -32.31
CA THR A 94 -10.50 -5.20 -32.45
C THR A 94 -9.87 -5.15 -31.06
N ALA A 95 -8.67 -5.69 -30.94
CA ALA A 95 -7.83 -5.50 -29.77
C ALA A 95 -7.81 -4.00 -29.50
N GLY A 96 -8.50 -3.58 -28.44
CA GLY A 96 -8.44 -2.21 -27.96
C GLY A 96 -7.01 -1.99 -27.50
N THR A 97 -6.26 -1.23 -28.29
CA THR A 97 -5.02 -0.61 -27.84
C THR A 97 -5.38 0.20 -26.60
N ALA A 98 -5.05 -0.33 -25.42
CA ALA A 98 -5.12 0.42 -24.18
C ALA A 98 -4.07 1.54 -24.24
N LEU A 99 -4.50 2.70 -24.72
CA LEU A 99 -3.79 3.96 -24.62
C LEU A 99 -4.14 4.60 -23.27
N GLY A 100 -3.11 4.99 -22.51
CA GLY A 100 -3.20 6.15 -21.61
C GLY A 100 -3.26 5.88 -20.11
N THR A 101 -2.14 5.53 -19.49
CA THR A 101 -1.75 6.06 -18.18
C THR A 101 -0.38 6.71 -18.39
N GLY A 102 -0.38 8.02 -18.62
CA GLY A 102 0.84 8.78 -18.85
C GLY A 102 1.63 8.92 -17.56
N SER A 103 2.61 8.05 -17.33
CA SER A 103 3.65 8.32 -16.32
C SER A 103 4.42 9.58 -16.73
N PRO A 104 4.58 10.57 -15.83
CA PRO A 104 5.41 11.74 -16.10
C PRO A 104 6.88 11.31 -16.24
N GLY A 105 7.42 11.42 -17.46
CA GLY A 105 8.83 11.42 -17.83
C GLY A 105 9.65 10.14 -17.58
N ARG A 106 10.14 9.52 -18.66
CA ARG A 106 11.02 8.33 -18.64
C ARG A 106 12.49 8.76 -18.77
N PHE A 107 13.44 8.14 -18.04
CA PHE A 107 14.86 8.57 -18.06
C PHE A 107 15.91 7.47 -18.27
N GLY A 108 16.60 7.40 -19.41
CA GLY A 108 17.79 6.50 -19.56
C GLY A 108 18.75 6.64 -18.38
N THR A 109 19.46 5.59 -17.93
CA THR A 109 20.62 5.73 -17.02
C THR A 109 21.48 6.82 -17.62
N PRO A 110 21.51 8.00 -17.01
CA PRO A 110 21.68 9.14 -17.87
C PRO A 110 23.19 9.32 -18.02
N ALA A 111 23.65 9.34 -19.27
CA ALA A 111 25.06 9.64 -19.57
C ALA A 111 25.45 11.06 -19.10
N ALA A 112 24.45 11.89 -18.79
CA ALA A 112 24.57 13.24 -18.25
C ALA A 112 23.55 13.45 -17.12
N PRO A 113 23.79 14.30 -16.12
CA PRO A 113 22.81 14.56 -15.07
C PRO A 113 21.49 15.11 -15.62
N ILE A 114 20.36 14.64 -15.08
CA ILE A 114 18.99 15.07 -15.44
C ILE A 114 18.48 16.10 -14.43
N GLU A 115 17.67 17.06 -14.89
CA GLU A 115 17.02 18.00 -13.99
C GLU A 115 15.78 17.37 -13.36
N VAL A 116 15.69 17.45 -12.03
CA VAL A 116 14.60 16.87 -11.25
C VAL A 116 14.13 17.81 -10.16
N ALA A 117 12.85 17.70 -9.82
CA ALA A 117 12.21 18.29 -8.67
C ALA A 117 11.83 17.20 -7.66
N VAL A 118 11.98 17.50 -6.38
CA VAL A 118 11.61 16.59 -5.29
C VAL A 118 11.25 17.37 -4.05
N THR A 119 10.24 16.87 -3.33
CA THR A 119 9.99 17.30 -1.96
C THR A 119 10.18 16.15 -1.00
N GLY A 120 10.95 16.42 0.04
CA GLY A 120 11.41 15.40 0.96
C GLY A 120 11.94 15.95 2.26
N MET A 121 12.23 15.02 3.16
CA MET A 121 12.95 15.34 4.39
C MET A 121 14.44 15.46 4.07
N VAL A 122 15.04 16.58 4.45
CA VAL A 122 16.48 16.79 4.39
C VAL A 122 17.05 16.69 5.79
N LEU A 123 18.17 15.99 5.93
CA LEU A 123 18.94 15.85 7.16
C LEU A 123 20.34 16.41 6.93
N ILE A 124 20.79 17.26 7.84
CA ILE A 124 22.13 17.85 7.86
C ILE A 124 22.79 17.45 9.16
N ASP A 125 23.98 16.86 9.10
CA ASP A 125 24.77 16.51 10.28
C ASP A 125 25.59 17.70 10.83
N ARG A 126 26.28 17.50 11.96
CA ARG A 126 27.14 18.53 12.57
C ARG A 126 28.28 19.00 11.65
N ALA A 127 28.76 18.16 10.73
CA ALA A 127 29.82 18.52 9.79
C ALA A 127 29.30 19.31 8.59
N GLY A 128 27.98 19.47 8.46
CA GLY A 128 27.33 20.12 7.33
C GLY A 128 27.08 19.20 6.15
N ALA A 129 27.30 17.89 6.28
CA ALA A 129 26.94 16.93 5.25
C ALA A 129 25.41 16.84 5.18
N ALA A 130 24.87 17.12 4.00
CA ALA A 130 23.44 17.15 3.76
C ALA A 130 23.01 15.92 2.95
N VAL A 131 21.87 15.35 3.35
CA VAL A 131 21.24 14.24 2.64
C VAL A 131 19.74 14.45 2.51
N LEU A 132 19.20 13.94 1.42
CA LEU A 132 17.78 13.79 1.17
C LEU A 132 17.35 12.38 1.58
N CYS A 133 16.42 12.32 2.51
CA CYS A 133 15.94 11.07 3.11
C CYS A 133 14.73 10.57 2.32
N ARG A 134 14.88 9.38 1.70
CA ARG A 134 13.79 8.70 0.99
C ARG A 134 12.54 8.68 1.85
N PRO A 135 11.34 8.79 1.25
CA PRO A 135 10.09 8.79 1.98
C PRO A 135 9.88 7.39 2.55
N TYR A 136 10.50 7.15 3.69
CA TYR A 136 10.26 5.94 4.44
C TYR A 136 8.82 6.03 4.93
N VAL A 137 8.05 4.97 4.69
CA VAL A 137 6.82 4.70 5.43
C VAL A 137 7.24 4.33 6.85
N ASP A 138 7.76 5.30 7.60
CA ASP A 138 7.77 5.20 9.04
C ASP A 138 6.31 5.32 9.44
N GLY A 139 5.63 4.17 9.46
CA GLY A 139 4.41 3.95 10.23
C GLY A 139 4.64 4.18 11.74
N GLY A 140 5.83 4.65 12.15
CA GLY A 140 6.08 5.28 13.41
C GLY A 140 5.36 6.62 13.49
N GLY A 141 4.04 6.59 13.70
CA GLY A 141 3.40 7.63 14.48
C GLY A 141 4.24 7.91 15.73
N ALA A 142 4.30 9.17 16.17
CA ALA A 142 5.12 9.58 17.31
C ALA A 142 5.13 8.48 18.38
N ILE A 143 6.28 7.82 18.56
CA ILE A 143 6.38 6.71 19.53
C ILE A 143 5.97 7.31 20.87
N VAL A 144 4.88 6.80 21.46
CA VAL A 144 4.41 7.29 22.76
C VAL A 144 5.54 7.09 23.76
N GLY A 145 6.05 8.18 24.33
CA GLY A 145 7.21 8.17 25.23
C GLY A 145 8.59 8.32 24.57
N GLY A 146 8.66 8.51 23.25
CA GLY A 146 9.89 8.90 22.57
C GLY A 146 10.34 10.32 22.91
N PRO A 147 11.61 10.68 22.64
CA PRO A 147 12.08 12.04 22.82
C PRO A 147 11.25 13.01 21.97
N PRO A 148 11.01 14.24 22.45
CA PRO A 148 10.40 15.26 21.61
C PRO A 148 11.28 15.46 20.38
N ASN A 149 10.70 15.28 19.19
CA ASN A 149 11.36 15.50 17.90
C ASN A 149 12.55 14.56 17.61
N PRO A 150 12.30 13.25 17.42
CA PRO A 150 13.37 12.30 17.07
C PRO A 150 14.00 12.67 15.72
N THR A 151 15.32 12.52 15.61
CA THR A 151 16.00 12.63 14.31
C THR A 151 15.40 11.62 13.33
N PRO A 152 15.04 12.04 12.10
CA PRO A 152 14.56 11.14 11.07
C PRO A 152 15.56 10.02 10.81
N ARG A 153 15.04 8.80 10.60
CA ARG A 153 15.86 7.68 10.12
C ARG A 153 15.94 7.77 8.60
N CYS A 154 17.15 7.98 8.09
CA CYS A 154 17.40 8.13 6.66
C CYS A 154 18.11 6.89 6.15
N ASP A 155 17.35 5.80 5.99
CA ASP A 155 17.88 4.57 5.42
C ASP A 155 18.13 4.78 3.92
N ARG A 156 19.39 4.63 3.50
CA ARG A 156 19.85 4.88 2.11
C ARG A 156 19.60 6.33 1.66
N PRO A 157 20.30 7.30 2.29
CA PRO A 157 20.17 8.70 1.95
C PRO A 157 20.70 9.00 0.54
N ILE A 158 20.13 10.03 -0.09
CA ILE A 158 20.68 10.65 -1.29
C ILE A 158 21.59 11.81 -0.88
N PRO A 159 22.90 11.79 -1.17
CA PRO A 159 23.78 12.93 -0.92
C PRO A 159 23.31 14.19 -1.64
N LEU A 160 23.38 15.31 -0.94
CA LEU A 160 23.06 16.63 -1.47
C LEU A 160 24.32 17.50 -1.55
N THR A 161 24.45 18.24 -2.64
CA THR A 161 25.42 19.34 -2.77
C THR A 161 24.69 20.62 -3.15
N GLY A 162 25.29 21.78 -2.88
CA GLY A 162 24.66 23.08 -3.20
C GLY A 162 23.52 23.50 -2.26
N LEU A 163 23.15 22.68 -1.27
CA LEU A 163 22.11 23.02 -0.30
C LEU A 163 22.56 24.15 0.66
N HIS A 164 21.73 25.17 0.82
CA HIS A 164 21.90 26.23 1.82
C HIS A 164 21.16 25.89 3.11
N ALA A 165 21.89 25.41 4.12
CA ALA A 165 21.33 24.98 5.41
C ALA A 165 20.48 26.08 6.09
N ASP A 166 20.94 27.32 6.04
CA ASP A 166 20.27 28.46 6.68
C ASP A 166 18.92 28.83 6.06
N HIS A 167 18.65 28.34 4.85
CA HIS A 167 17.40 28.58 4.13
C HIS A 167 16.36 27.45 4.34
N LEU A 168 16.64 26.45 5.20
CA LEU A 168 15.66 25.43 5.56
C LEU A 168 14.59 26.00 6.50
N ALA A 169 13.41 26.31 5.94
CA ALA A 169 12.26 26.79 6.68
C ALA A 169 11.68 25.72 7.61
N GLY A 170 11.23 26.13 8.80
CA GLY A 170 10.59 25.20 9.77
C GLY A 170 11.51 24.09 10.28
N ALA A 171 12.83 24.27 10.18
CA ALA A 171 13.78 23.24 10.54
C ALA A 171 13.72 22.87 12.02
N SER A 172 13.66 21.57 12.26
CA SER A 172 13.91 20.93 13.54
C SER A 172 15.41 20.71 13.72
N HIS A 173 15.86 20.62 14.98
CA HIS A 173 17.25 20.33 15.28
C HIS A 173 17.41 19.64 16.63
N ASN A 174 18.56 18.99 16.78
CA ASN A 174 19.13 18.61 18.06
C ASN A 174 20.63 18.91 18.05
N ALA A 175 21.38 18.39 19.03
CA ALA A 175 22.81 18.68 19.17
C ALA A 175 23.65 18.22 17.97
N ASP A 176 23.20 17.19 17.24
CA ASP A 176 23.97 16.52 16.19
C ASP A 176 23.41 16.75 14.79
N HIS A 177 22.14 17.14 14.66
CA HIS A 177 21.43 17.19 13.38
C HIS A 177 20.47 18.37 13.26
N ARG A 178 20.26 18.82 12.02
CA ARG A 178 19.18 19.70 11.60
C ARG A 178 18.38 19.00 10.49
N TRP A 179 17.05 19.10 10.53
CA TRP A 179 16.22 18.52 9.48
C TRP A 179 14.99 19.36 9.19
N ALA A 180 14.54 19.33 7.94
CA ALA A 180 13.34 20.02 7.49
C ALA A 180 12.75 19.30 6.29
N ARG A 181 11.43 19.43 6.09
CA ARG A 181 10.83 19.11 4.80
C ARG A 181 11.01 20.30 3.86
N THR A 182 11.52 20.07 2.66
CA THR A 182 11.85 21.13 1.69
C THR A 182 11.57 20.65 0.27
N HIS A 183 11.21 21.59 -0.60
CA HIS A 183 11.20 21.40 -2.05
C HIS A 183 12.61 21.70 -2.59
N LEU A 184 13.11 20.85 -3.47
CA LEU A 184 14.42 20.95 -4.11
C LEU A 184 14.26 20.77 -5.62
N VAL A 185 14.95 21.61 -6.38
CA VAL A 185 15.18 21.41 -7.82
C VAL A 185 16.68 21.36 -8.05
N GLY A 186 17.13 20.44 -8.89
CA GLY A 186 18.55 20.32 -9.19
C GLY A 186 18.87 19.20 -10.16
N ARG A 187 20.16 18.88 -10.28
CA ARG A 187 20.66 17.88 -11.21
C ARG A 187 20.95 16.56 -10.51
N TRP A 188 20.27 15.50 -10.94
CA TRP A 188 20.47 14.14 -10.48
C TRP A 188 21.43 13.38 -11.41
N ASP A 189 22.51 12.83 -10.85
CA ASP A 189 23.54 12.10 -11.60
C ASP A 189 23.43 10.57 -11.46
N GLY A 190 22.37 10.07 -10.82
CA GLY A 190 22.20 8.65 -10.49
C GLY A 190 22.68 8.26 -9.09
N ARG A 191 23.36 9.17 -8.36
CA ARG A 191 23.87 8.91 -7.01
C ARG A 191 23.55 10.04 -6.04
N GLY A 192 23.68 11.29 -6.46
CA GLY A 192 23.46 12.48 -5.67
C GLY A 192 22.64 13.53 -6.42
N LEU A 193 22.08 14.47 -5.65
CA LEU A 193 21.36 15.61 -6.18
C LEU A 193 22.18 16.89 -5.93
N ALA A 194 22.63 17.52 -7.01
CA ALA A 194 23.21 18.86 -6.96
C ALA A 194 22.07 19.88 -6.97
N VAL A 195 21.78 20.44 -5.80
CA VAL A 195 20.68 21.39 -5.58
C VAL A 195 21.00 22.73 -6.24
N GLU A 196 20.09 23.19 -7.09
CA GLU A 196 20.17 24.48 -7.78
C GLU A 196 19.13 25.47 -7.24
N GLN A 197 17.97 24.96 -6.80
CA GLN A 197 16.92 25.75 -6.17
C GLN A 197 16.38 25.01 -4.94
N GLN A 198 16.03 25.77 -3.90
CA GLN A 198 15.36 25.26 -2.71
C GLN A 198 14.23 26.19 -2.30
N GLY A 199 13.15 25.61 -1.79
CA GLY A 199 11.98 26.35 -1.35
C GLY A 199 11.21 25.62 -0.25
N PRO A 200 10.21 26.27 0.35
CA PRO A 200 9.28 25.58 1.24
C PRO A 200 8.60 24.42 0.47
N PRO A 201 8.20 23.34 1.16
CA PRO A 201 7.40 22.30 0.52
C PRO A 201 6.10 22.92 -0.02
N THR A 202 5.71 22.60 -1.25
CA THR A 202 4.41 23.01 -1.79
C THR A 202 3.29 22.12 -1.23
N ALA A 203 2.03 22.54 -1.36
CA ALA A 203 0.89 21.71 -0.97
C ALA A 203 0.78 20.46 -1.86
N ASP A 204 1.08 20.62 -3.15
CA ASP A 204 1.01 19.57 -4.18
C ASP A 204 2.17 18.55 -4.08
N ASP A 205 3.19 18.88 -3.29
CA ASP A 205 4.42 18.11 -3.10
C ASP A 205 4.33 17.00 -2.05
N VAL A 206 3.25 16.97 -1.29
CA VAL A 206 2.85 15.70 -0.69
C VAL A 206 2.20 15.00 -1.87
N PRO A 207 2.76 13.92 -2.43
CA PRO A 207 1.92 13.00 -3.17
C PRO A 207 0.87 12.56 -2.15
N GLU A 208 -0.26 13.27 -2.15
CA GLU A 208 -1.48 12.80 -1.57
C GLU A 208 -1.64 11.49 -2.33
N ARG A 209 -1.36 10.40 -1.61
CA ARG A 209 -1.63 9.10 -2.17
C ARG A 209 -3.13 9.14 -2.26
N ASP A 210 -3.63 9.51 -3.43
CA ASP A 210 -5.04 9.50 -3.78
C ASP A 210 -5.42 8.03 -3.76
N VAL A 211 -5.54 7.50 -2.55
CA VAL A 211 -6.14 6.21 -2.36
C VAL A 211 -7.57 6.49 -2.68
N ASP A 212 -8.03 5.89 -3.77
CA ASP A 212 -9.44 5.89 -4.06
C ASP A 212 -10.15 5.26 -2.86
N THR A 213 -10.76 6.11 -2.04
CA THR A 213 -11.54 5.69 -0.88
C THR A 213 -13.00 5.52 -1.26
N GLU A 214 -13.37 5.90 -2.49
CA GLU A 214 -14.74 5.86 -2.96
C GLU A 214 -15.18 4.42 -3.12
N VAL A 215 -16.23 4.05 -2.39
CA VAL A 215 -16.79 2.71 -2.47
C VAL A 215 -17.60 2.61 -3.77
N PRO A 216 -17.23 1.74 -4.72
CA PRO A 216 -17.86 1.69 -6.05
C PRO A 216 -19.29 1.10 -6.03
N CYS A 217 -19.68 0.45 -4.93
CA CYS A 217 -21.04 -0.06 -4.76
C CYS A 217 -21.96 1.03 -4.21
N ARG A 218 -23.19 1.10 -4.74
CA ARG A 218 -24.26 1.86 -4.10
C ARG A 218 -24.53 1.33 -2.69
N PRO A 219 -24.87 2.21 -1.72
CA PRO A 219 -25.30 1.77 -0.40
C PRO A 219 -26.53 0.86 -0.48
N PRO A 220 -26.66 -0.12 0.43
CA PRO A 220 -27.87 -0.93 0.54
C PRO A 220 -29.05 -0.08 1.02
N ALA A 221 -30.26 -0.64 0.96
CA ALA A 221 -31.42 -0.02 1.59
C ALA A 221 -31.16 0.16 3.10
N GLY A 222 -31.33 1.39 3.60
CA GLY A 222 -30.95 1.76 4.98
C GLY A 222 -29.54 2.34 5.12
N GLY A 223 -28.74 2.36 4.05
CA GLY A 223 -27.39 2.91 4.06
C GLY A 223 -26.33 1.96 4.61
N TRP A 224 -25.08 2.42 4.59
CA TRP A 224 -23.97 1.70 5.22
C TRP A 224 -24.01 1.89 6.73
N THR A 225 -23.76 0.83 7.50
CA THR A 225 -23.72 0.92 8.96
C THR A 225 -22.40 1.51 9.44
N ARG A 226 -22.43 2.37 10.47
CA ARG A 226 -21.21 2.86 11.13
C ARG A 226 -20.57 1.76 11.99
N GLY A 227 -19.25 1.80 12.11
CA GLY A 227 -18.50 0.89 12.97
C GLY A 227 -17.21 0.39 12.34
N ALA A 228 -16.40 -0.22 13.21
CA ALA A 228 -15.15 -0.87 12.85
C ALA A 228 -15.40 -2.19 12.09
N THR A 229 -15.81 -2.09 10.83
CA THR A 229 -16.04 -3.23 9.93
C THR A 229 -14.83 -4.18 9.87
N GLN A 230 -13.59 -3.66 10.02
CA GLN A 230 -12.39 -4.51 10.05
C GLN A 230 -12.27 -5.43 11.27
N GLU A 231 -12.99 -5.14 12.36
CA GLU A 231 -12.96 -5.92 13.61
C GLU A 231 -14.05 -6.99 13.63
N LEU A 232 -14.94 -6.97 12.65
CA LEU A 232 -16.03 -7.94 12.58
C LEU A 232 -15.50 -9.34 12.24
N PRO A 233 -16.01 -10.40 12.91
CA PRO A 233 -15.59 -11.76 12.66
C PRO A 233 -15.76 -12.20 11.20
N GLY A 234 -14.81 -12.99 10.71
CA GLY A 234 -14.88 -13.64 9.40
C GLY A 234 -14.40 -12.82 8.21
N ILE A 235 -13.95 -11.59 8.42
CA ILE A 235 -13.26 -10.78 7.40
C ILE A 235 -12.04 -11.52 6.82
N ASP A 236 -11.30 -12.21 7.68
CA ASP A 236 -10.13 -13.04 7.38
C ASP A 236 -10.47 -14.28 6.53
N ARG A 237 -11.73 -14.74 6.57
CA ARG A 237 -12.21 -15.91 5.83
C ARG A 237 -12.79 -15.57 4.45
N ILE A 238 -12.96 -14.28 4.13
CA ILE A 238 -13.56 -13.84 2.84
C ILE A 238 -12.77 -14.36 1.65
N ALA A 239 -11.43 -14.24 1.67
CA ALA A 239 -10.58 -14.67 0.56
C ALA A 239 -10.76 -16.17 0.26
N ALA A 240 -10.76 -17.00 1.31
CA ALA A 240 -10.97 -18.43 1.20
C ALA A 240 -12.39 -18.77 0.70
N ALA A 241 -13.41 -18.04 1.15
CA ALA A 241 -14.80 -18.26 0.73
C ALA A 241 -15.02 -17.93 -0.75
N VAL A 242 -14.42 -16.85 -1.26
CA VAL A 242 -14.46 -16.48 -2.69
C VAL A 242 -13.64 -17.45 -3.54
N GLY A 243 -12.55 -18.00 -2.98
CA GLY A 243 -11.79 -19.07 -3.61
C GLY A 243 -10.86 -18.57 -4.73
N PRO A 244 -10.62 -19.36 -5.80
CA PRO A 244 -9.61 -19.05 -6.82
C PRO A 244 -9.85 -17.75 -7.60
N ALA A 245 -11.07 -17.24 -7.60
CA ALA A 245 -11.43 -16.00 -8.27
C ALA A 245 -11.13 -14.74 -7.43
N PHE A 246 -10.70 -14.89 -6.18
CA PHE A 246 -10.42 -13.78 -5.29
C PHE A 246 -9.31 -12.87 -5.85
N GLY A 247 -9.60 -11.57 -5.92
CA GLY A 247 -8.69 -10.52 -6.40
C GLY A 247 -7.98 -9.82 -5.26
N ALA A 248 -8.70 -9.02 -4.50
CA ALA A 248 -8.17 -8.26 -3.38
C ALA A 248 -9.25 -8.01 -2.32
N LEU A 249 -8.81 -7.63 -1.12
CA LEU A 249 -9.65 -7.08 -0.08
C LEU A 249 -9.10 -5.72 0.35
N ALA A 250 -9.96 -4.71 0.40
CA ALA A 250 -9.62 -3.37 0.86
C ALA A 250 -10.75 -2.78 1.71
N LEU A 251 -10.44 -1.76 2.50
CA LEU A 251 -11.42 -0.96 3.24
C LEU A 251 -11.65 0.35 2.50
N GLY A 252 -12.91 0.60 2.16
CA GLY A 252 -13.37 1.89 1.66
C GLY A 252 -14.08 2.71 2.74
N TYR A 253 -14.03 4.02 2.58
CA TYR A 253 -14.55 5.00 3.54
C TYR A 253 -15.45 5.99 2.79
N PRO A 254 -16.71 5.62 2.52
CA PRO A 254 -17.58 6.40 1.63
C PRO A 254 -17.97 7.77 2.21
N GLU A 255 -17.80 7.98 3.52
CA GLU A 255 -18.00 9.26 4.21
C GLU A 255 -16.66 9.95 4.56
N GLY A 256 -15.55 9.49 3.96
CA GLY A 256 -14.20 9.89 4.33
C GLY A 256 -13.64 9.09 5.51
N HIS A 257 -12.32 9.13 5.68
CA HIS A 257 -11.66 8.53 6.83
C HIS A 257 -12.02 9.30 8.11
N SER A 258 -12.06 8.60 9.26
CA SER A 258 -12.15 9.27 10.56
C SER A 258 -10.95 10.22 10.71
N THR A 259 -11.21 11.50 10.86
CA THR A 259 -10.20 12.53 11.14
C THR A 259 -9.98 12.74 12.65
N GLY A 260 -10.67 11.95 13.49
CA GLY A 260 -10.54 12.01 14.94
C GLY A 260 -9.10 11.73 15.37
N SER A 261 -8.56 12.59 16.26
CA SER A 261 -7.19 12.51 16.77
C SER A 261 -6.85 11.19 17.47
N ASP A 262 -7.88 10.46 17.90
CA ASP A 262 -7.73 9.28 18.75
C ASP A 262 -7.78 7.99 17.93
N GLY A 263 -7.91 8.09 16.61
CA GLY A 263 -8.04 6.92 15.73
C GLY A 263 -9.30 6.11 16.01
N ASP A 264 -10.31 6.71 16.67
CA ASP A 264 -11.58 6.05 16.89
C ASP A 264 -12.30 5.86 15.54
N LEU A 265 -12.42 4.59 15.15
CA LEU A 265 -13.06 4.16 13.92
C LEU A 265 -14.52 3.74 14.14
N SER A 266 -15.03 3.80 15.36
CA SER A 266 -16.39 3.36 15.68
C SER A 266 -17.47 4.24 15.06
N ASP A 267 -17.17 5.53 14.85
CA ASP A 267 -18.06 6.49 14.19
C ASP A 267 -17.89 6.56 12.67
N ALA A 268 -16.86 5.93 12.11
CA ALA A 268 -16.62 5.92 10.68
C ALA A 268 -17.50 4.88 9.97
N VAL A 269 -17.97 5.22 8.78
CA VAL A 269 -18.53 4.24 7.86
C VAL A 269 -17.38 3.55 7.14
N GLN A 270 -17.32 2.23 7.30
CA GLN A 270 -16.31 1.40 6.64
C GLN A 270 -16.97 0.31 5.82
N VAL A 271 -16.47 0.08 4.61
CA VAL A 271 -16.99 -0.96 3.71
C VAL A 271 -15.85 -1.87 3.29
N VAL A 272 -16.01 -3.17 3.48
CA VAL A 272 -15.09 -4.17 2.92
C VAL A 272 -15.38 -4.29 1.43
N VAL A 273 -14.41 -3.90 0.61
CA VAL A 273 -14.47 -4.04 -0.84
C VAL A 273 -13.68 -5.28 -1.25
N VAL A 274 -14.35 -6.19 -1.95
CA VAL A 274 -13.80 -7.46 -2.40
C VAL A 274 -13.77 -7.49 -3.92
N GLY A 275 -12.58 -7.71 -4.46
CA GLY A 275 -12.37 -8.01 -5.86
C GLY A 275 -12.62 -9.46 -6.21
N THR A 276 -13.26 -9.72 -7.35
CA THR A 276 -13.31 -11.04 -7.96
C THR A 276 -13.11 -10.99 -9.46
N THR A 277 -12.31 -11.90 -10.02
CA THR A 277 -12.22 -12.10 -11.48
C THR A 277 -13.40 -12.91 -12.02
N GLY A 278 -14.06 -13.68 -11.15
CA GLY A 278 -15.25 -14.47 -11.43
C GLY A 278 -16.54 -13.66 -11.24
N ASP A 279 -17.68 -14.36 -11.27
CA ASP A 279 -18.99 -13.70 -11.19
C ASP A 279 -19.23 -13.04 -9.83
N VAL A 280 -19.65 -11.77 -9.89
CA VAL A 280 -19.85 -10.92 -8.69
C VAL A 280 -20.93 -11.48 -7.77
N ALA A 281 -22.04 -12.00 -8.32
CA ALA A 281 -23.14 -12.48 -7.49
C ALA A 281 -22.77 -13.74 -6.68
N PRO A 282 -22.19 -14.81 -7.27
CA PRO A 282 -21.66 -15.95 -6.51
C PRO A 282 -20.58 -15.55 -5.50
N ALA A 283 -19.61 -14.70 -5.89
CA ALA A 283 -18.56 -14.25 -4.98
C ALA A 283 -19.14 -13.46 -3.79
N ARG A 284 -20.13 -12.60 -4.04
CA ARG A 284 -20.85 -11.88 -2.99
C ARG A 284 -21.58 -12.81 -2.05
N ALA A 285 -22.27 -13.83 -2.55
CA ALA A 285 -22.94 -14.82 -1.72
C ALA A 285 -21.94 -15.58 -0.84
N ALA A 286 -20.82 -16.01 -1.42
CA ALA A 286 -19.75 -16.70 -0.70
C ALA A 286 -19.13 -15.81 0.40
N ALA A 287 -18.73 -14.58 0.08
CA ALA A 287 -18.21 -13.63 1.07
C ALA A 287 -19.24 -13.34 2.18
N ARG A 288 -20.52 -13.14 1.82
CA ARG A 288 -21.60 -12.89 2.78
C ARG A 288 -21.87 -14.08 3.71
N SER A 289 -21.57 -15.31 3.29
CA SER A 289 -21.74 -16.51 4.14
C SER A 289 -20.80 -16.53 5.35
N VAL A 290 -19.69 -15.80 5.30
CA VAL A 290 -18.69 -15.72 6.38
C VAL A 290 -18.60 -14.35 7.04
N PHE A 291 -19.16 -13.31 6.40
CA PHE A 291 -19.01 -11.92 6.82
C PHE A 291 -20.32 -11.13 6.82
N ALA A 292 -20.66 -10.57 7.98
CA ALA A 292 -21.92 -9.85 8.21
C ALA A 292 -21.85 -8.32 8.05
N GLY A 293 -20.65 -7.75 7.92
CA GLY A 293 -20.46 -6.28 7.85
C GLY A 293 -20.83 -5.64 6.52
N ASN A 294 -20.55 -4.35 6.37
CA ASN A 294 -20.70 -3.65 5.09
C ASN A 294 -19.79 -4.29 4.04
N LEU A 295 -20.38 -4.76 2.94
CA LEU A 295 -19.69 -5.52 1.91
C LEU A 295 -20.03 -4.97 0.53
N CYS A 296 -19.00 -4.62 -0.22
CA CYS A 296 -19.05 -4.31 -1.63
C CYS A 296 -18.23 -5.37 -2.39
N VAL A 297 -18.81 -5.97 -3.43
CA VAL A 297 -18.08 -6.92 -4.28
C VAL A 297 -18.10 -6.41 -5.70
N VAL A 298 -16.91 -6.33 -6.30
CA VAL A 298 -16.66 -5.76 -7.63
C VAL A 298 -15.87 -6.73 -8.52
N ARG A 299 -15.93 -6.49 -9.83
CA ARG A 299 -15.06 -7.18 -10.78
C ARG A 299 -13.62 -6.67 -10.61
N ALA A 300 -12.68 -7.59 -10.61
CA ALA A 300 -11.25 -7.32 -10.65
C ALA A 300 -10.68 -7.85 -11.98
N ALA A 301 -9.64 -7.19 -12.49
CA ALA A 301 -8.93 -7.66 -13.68
C ALA A 301 -8.05 -8.90 -13.39
N HIS A 302 -7.54 -9.01 -12.16
CA HIS A 302 -6.56 -10.01 -11.76
C HIS A 302 -6.90 -10.64 -10.42
N THR A 303 -6.48 -11.88 -10.25
CA THR A 303 -6.56 -12.63 -8.99
C THR A 303 -5.40 -12.27 -8.07
N ASP A 304 -5.57 -12.43 -6.76
CA ASP A 304 -4.48 -12.31 -5.79
C ASP A 304 -3.32 -13.24 -6.17
N ARG A 305 -3.64 -14.48 -6.56
CA ARG A 305 -2.63 -15.49 -6.94
C ARG A 305 -1.78 -15.06 -8.14
N GLU A 306 -2.34 -14.32 -9.09
CA GLU A 306 -1.58 -13.75 -10.21
C GLU A 306 -0.61 -12.67 -9.74
N ILE A 307 -1.07 -11.77 -8.88
CA ILE A 307 -0.23 -10.70 -8.31
C ILE A 307 0.86 -11.27 -7.40
N GLN A 308 0.58 -12.31 -6.61
CA GLN A 308 1.62 -12.98 -5.81
C GLN A 308 2.71 -13.64 -6.67
N ARG A 309 2.33 -14.25 -7.81
CA ARG A 309 3.30 -14.78 -8.78
C ARG A 309 4.14 -13.66 -9.40
N GLN A 310 3.50 -12.54 -9.75
CA GLN A 310 4.20 -11.37 -10.25
C GLN A 310 5.16 -10.80 -9.19
N HIS A 311 4.75 -10.70 -7.93
CA HIS A 311 5.64 -10.27 -6.83
C HIS A 311 6.85 -11.18 -6.66
N ALA A 312 6.68 -12.50 -6.76
CA ALA A 312 7.81 -13.43 -6.72
C ALA A 312 8.77 -13.20 -7.91
N ALA A 313 8.23 -12.98 -9.12
CA ALA A 313 9.02 -12.66 -10.30
C ALA A 313 9.74 -11.30 -10.18
N LEU A 314 9.07 -10.28 -9.65
CA LEU A 314 9.66 -8.97 -9.34
C LEU A 314 10.83 -9.10 -8.37
N ARG A 315 10.62 -9.80 -7.24
CA ARG A 315 11.66 -10.01 -6.24
C ARG A 315 12.89 -10.67 -6.85
N SER A 316 12.70 -11.76 -7.59
CA SER A 316 13.79 -12.48 -8.25
C SER A 316 14.51 -11.63 -9.30
N ALA A 317 13.77 -10.85 -10.11
CA ALA A 317 14.37 -9.97 -11.12
C ALA A 317 15.18 -8.80 -10.52
N LEU A 318 14.93 -8.45 -9.26
CA LEU A 318 15.52 -7.30 -8.57
C LEU A 318 16.55 -7.66 -7.49
N GLU A 319 16.67 -8.94 -7.10
CA GLU A 319 17.35 -9.42 -5.87
C GLU A 319 18.76 -8.83 -5.68
N ASP A 320 19.53 -8.64 -6.75
CA ASP A 320 20.88 -8.03 -6.70
C ASP A 320 20.97 -6.65 -7.37
N ARG A 321 19.86 -6.16 -7.93
CA ARG A 321 19.84 -5.01 -8.84
C ARG A 321 19.04 -3.84 -8.30
N TRP A 322 18.24 -4.04 -7.25
CA TRP A 322 17.36 -3.04 -6.68
C TRP A 322 18.08 -1.71 -6.41
N GLN A 323 19.26 -1.74 -5.77
CA GLN A 323 20.06 -0.53 -5.51
C GLN A 323 20.52 0.16 -6.81
N ALA A 324 21.04 -0.61 -7.76
CA ALA A 324 21.52 -0.07 -9.04
C ALA A 324 20.39 0.50 -9.91
N LEU A 325 19.15 0.03 -9.69
CA LEU A 325 17.94 0.51 -10.35
C LEU A 325 17.21 1.60 -9.55
N GLY A 326 17.77 2.06 -8.42
CA GLY A 326 17.13 3.05 -7.57
C GLY A 326 15.84 2.58 -6.89
N VAL A 327 15.57 1.27 -6.86
CA VAL A 327 14.39 0.69 -6.20
C VAL A 327 14.64 0.63 -4.71
N TRP A 328 13.75 1.24 -3.94
CA TRP A 328 13.87 1.28 -2.49
C TRP A 328 12.70 0.63 -1.75
N ALA A 329 11.55 0.47 -2.39
CA ALA A 329 10.45 -0.36 -1.91
C ALA A 329 9.70 -1.03 -3.08
N PHE A 330 9.07 -2.15 -2.79
CA PHE A 330 8.10 -2.79 -3.68
C PHE A 330 7.05 -3.52 -2.84
N GLY A 331 5.84 -3.64 -3.38
CA GLY A 331 4.77 -4.38 -2.73
C GLY A 331 3.44 -4.14 -3.43
N SER A 332 2.37 -4.73 -2.89
CA SER A 332 1.01 -4.34 -3.27
C SER A 332 0.69 -3.06 -2.52
N ARG A 333 0.89 -1.90 -3.15
CA ARG A 333 0.35 -0.66 -2.60
C ARG A 333 -1.01 -0.38 -3.19
N GLN A 334 -1.87 0.13 -2.30
CA GLN A 334 -3.04 0.97 -2.54
C GLN A 334 -3.56 0.88 -3.97
N VAL A 335 -4.37 -0.16 -4.14
CA VAL A 335 -5.08 -0.43 -5.36
C VAL A 335 -6.40 0.34 -5.37
N PRO A 336 -6.94 0.69 -6.56
CA PRO A 336 -8.38 0.93 -6.68
C PRO A 336 -9.13 -0.18 -5.96
N LEU A 337 -10.10 0.17 -5.12
CA LEU A 337 -10.69 -0.76 -4.15
C LEU A 337 -11.13 -2.07 -4.85
N GLY A 338 -10.50 -3.19 -4.43
CA GLY A 338 -10.80 -4.52 -4.95
C GLY A 338 -10.01 -4.94 -6.20
N THR A 339 -9.06 -4.18 -6.75
CA THR A 339 -8.27 -4.63 -7.91
C THR A 339 -6.81 -4.82 -7.55
N PRO A 340 -6.28 -6.04 -7.31
CA PRO A 340 -4.90 -6.19 -6.88
C PRO A 340 -3.92 -5.70 -7.97
N SER A 341 -2.86 -4.99 -7.57
CA SER A 341 -1.77 -4.57 -8.44
C SER A 341 -0.43 -4.65 -7.70
N SER A 342 0.65 -4.77 -8.47
CA SER A 342 2.01 -4.62 -7.96
C SER A 342 2.49 -3.20 -8.22
N SER A 343 3.16 -2.62 -7.24
CA SER A 343 3.86 -1.36 -7.43
C SER A 343 5.27 -1.39 -6.85
N ILE A 344 6.09 -0.50 -7.39
CA ILE A 344 7.45 -0.27 -6.92
C ILE A 344 7.66 1.22 -6.68
N GLU A 345 8.52 1.54 -5.73
CA GLU A 345 8.96 2.89 -5.48
C GLU A 345 10.43 3.02 -5.79
N VAL A 346 10.74 4.06 -6.56
CA VAL A 346 12.06 4.29 -7.11
C VAL A 346 12.49 5.73 -6.90
N ASP A 347 13.79 5.96 -6.94
CA ASP A 347 14.34 7.32 -6.97
C ASP A 347 13.85 8.03 -8.24
N VAL A 348 14.12 7.43 -9.41
CA VAL A 348 13.78 7.94 -10.75
C VAL A 348 13.26 6.79 -11.61
N ASP A 349 12.27 7.04 -12.47
CA ASP A 349 11.81 6.06 -13.47
C ASP A 349 12.76 6.00 -14.68
N THR A 350 13.40 4.84 -14.89
CA THR A 350 14.43 4.68 -15.93
C THR A 350 14.11 3.58 -16.97
N PRO A 351 14.47 3.70 -18.27
CA PRO A 351 14.46 2.66 -19.28
C PRO A 351 15.15 1.38 -18.87
N GLN A 352 16.18 1.43 -18.02
CA GLN A 352 16.84 0.24 -17.50
C GLN A 352 15.92 -0.52 -16.56
N LEU A 353 15.18 0.20 -15.71
CA LEU A 353 14.11 -0.36 -14.91
C LEU A 353 12.96 -0.85 -15.80
N GLU A 354 12.48 -0.04 -16.75
CA GLU A 354 11.43 -0.42 -17.72
C GLU A 354 11.80 -1.69 -18.51
N ALA A 355 13.04 -1.83 -18.94
CA ALA A 355 13.55 -3.02 -19.63
C ALA A 355 13.61 -4.25 -18.71
N VAL A 356 13.71 -4.07 -17.39
CA VAL A 356 13.55 -5.17 -16.43
C VAL A 356 12.07 -5.50 -16.27
N LEU A 357 11.23 -4.49 -16.00
CA LEU A 357 9.80 -4.67 -15.74
C LEU A 357 9.04 -5.25 -16.94
N SER A 358 9.38 -4.85 -18.16
CA SER A 358 8.75 -5.36 -19.39
C SER A 358 8.98 -6.86 -19.64
N ARG A 359 9.96 -7.47 -18.96
CA ARG A 359 10.20 -8.93 -19.02
C ARG A 359 9.49 -9.70 -17.91
N ILE A 360 8.86 -9.00 -16.96
CA ILE A 360 8.15 -9.64 -15.86
C ILE A 360 6.77 -10.03 -16.34
N PRO A 361 6.40 -11.32 -16.28
CA PRO A 361 5.07 -11.75 -16.68
C PRO A 361 4.03 -11.23 -15.69
N GLY A 362 2.84 -10.88 -16.21
CA GLY A 362 1.70 -10.48 -15.41
C GLY A 362 1.15 -9.11 -15.80
N PRO A 363 0.33 -8.52 -14.91
CA PRO A 363 -0.25 -7.19 -15.09
C PRO A 363 0.82 -6.08 -15.19
N PRO A 364 0.49 -4.88 -15.65
CA PRO A 364 1.41 -3.75 -15.55
C PRO A 364 1.81 -3.48 -14.08
N VAL A 365 3.11 -3.27 -13.85
CA VAL A 365 3.64 -2.84 -12.55
C VAL A 365 3.60 -1.33 -12.49
N THR A 366 2.95 -0.77 -11.47
CA THR A 366 2.92 0.68 -11.27
C THR A 366 4.26 1.15 -10.70
N VAL A 367 4.89 2.14 -11.34
CA VAL A 367 6.15 2.75 -10.88
C VAL A 367 5.86 4.11 -10.27
N HIS A 368 6.24 4.29 -9.02
CA HIS A 368 6.18 5.57 -8.32
C HIS A 368 7.60 6.14 -8.19
N ALA A 369 7.94 7.08 -9.06
CA ALA A 369 9.20 7.81 -8.97
C ALA A 369 9.08 8.96 -7.97
N TRP A 370 10.10 9.14 -7.14
CA TRP A 370 10.11 10.20 -6.13
C TRP A 370 10.73 11.51 -6.63
N LEU A 371 11.82 11.42 -7.41
CA LEU A 371 12.42 12.54 -8.11
C LEU A 371 11.71 12.67 -9.46
N ALA A 372 10.93 13.73 -9.62
CA ALA A 372 10.17 14.00 -10.84
C ALA A 372 11.00 14.82 -11.83
N PRO A 373 10.95 14.55 -13.15
CA PRO A 373 11.55 15.43 -14.15
C PRO A 373 11.03 16.86 -14.07
N VAL A 374 11.92 17.82 -14.27
CA VAL A 374 11.54 19.19 -14.66
C VAL A 374 11.61 19.26 -16.19
N GLY A 375 10.49 19.60 -16.83
CA GLY A 375 10.34 19.60 -18.29
C GLY A 375 9.48 20.75 -18.79
#